data_AF-A0A4Q8TTU6-F1
#
_entry.id   AF-A0A4Q8TTU6-F1
#
_cell.length_a   1.000
_cell.length_b   1.000
_cell.length_c   1.000
_cell.angle_alpha   90.00
_cell.angle_beta   90.00
_cell.angle_gamma   90.00
#
_symmetry.space_group_name_H-M   'P 1'
#
loop_
_entity.id
_entity.type
_entity.pdbx_description
1 polymer ?
#
loop_
_entity_poly.entity_id
_entity_poly.type
_entity_poly.pdbx_seq_one_letter_code
_entity_poly.pdbx_strand_id
1 'polypeptide(L)' 'MLVCDYIVESIDGDYVNLRRVDKPEEELKLVARALLPENIVEGGRLHYEMLQYTIV' A
#
# COMPACT_ATOMS: atom_id res chain seq x y z
N MET A 1 -3.86 7.39 17.22
CA MET A 1 -4.21 6.31 16.27
C MET A 1 -3.09 6.25 15.23
N LEU A 2 -2.60 5.05 14.90
CA LEU A 2 -1.57 4.87 13.87
C LEU A 2 -2.27 4.75 12.52
N VAL A 3 -2.34 5.86 11.80
CA VAL A 3 -2.78 5.91 10.40
C VAL A 3 -1.57 6.17 9.52
N CYS A 4 -1.52 5.53 8.35
CA CYS A 4 -0.44 5.73 7.37
C CYS A 4 -1.01 5.65 5.97
N ASP A 5 -0.61 6.57 5.11
CA ASP A 5 -0.98 6.54 3.70
C ASP A 5 0.15 5.92 2.88
N TYR A 6 -0.24 5.02 1.98
CA TYR A 6 0.65 4.34 1.05
C TYR A 6 0.17 4.57 -0.39
N ILE A 7 1.11 4.58 -1.32
CA ILE A 7 0.85 4.56 -2.76
C ILE A 7 1.35 3.23 -3.29
N VAL A 8 0.54 2.57 -4.11
CA VAL A 8 0.94 1.37 -4.83
C VAL A 8 1.94 1.78 -5.90
N GLU A 9 3.21 1.42 -5.72
CA GLU A 9 4.25 1.77 -6.66
C GLU A 9 4.23 0.87 -7.89
N SER A 10 4.12 -0.44 -7.66
CA SER A 10 4.09 -1.47 -8.70
C SER A 10 3.47 -2.74 -8.14
N ILE A 11 2.82 -3.51 -9.02
CA ILE A 11 2.24 -4.82 -8.68
C ILE A 11 2.98 -5.90 -9.47
N ASP A 12 3.69 -6.77 -8.77
CA ASP A 12 4.46 -7.89 -9.36
C ASP A 12 3.82 -9.22 -8.94
N GLY A 13 2.87 -9.69 -9.76
CA GLY A 13 2.16 -10.95 -9.56
C GLY A 13 1.34 -10.98 -8.27
N ASP A 14 1.84 -11.70 -7.26
CA ASP A 14 1.23 -11.82 -5.92
C ASP A 14 1.76 -10.79 -4.91
N TYR A 15 2.72 -9.95 -5.30
CA TYR A 15 3.35 -8.96 -4.43
C TYR A 15 3.12 -7.53 -4.92
N VAL A 16 3.09 -6.60 -3.97
CA VAL A 16 2.76 -5.20 -4.19
C VAL A 16 3.79 -4.36 -3.45
N ASN A 17 4.42 -3.44 -4.17
CA ASN A 17 5.33 -2.47 -3.58
C ASN A 17 4.54 -1.24 -3.14
N LEU A 18 4.56 -0.94 -1.85
CA LEU A 18 3.89 0.21 -1.27
C LEU A 18 4.91 1.28 -0.88
N ARG A 19 4.78 2.48 -1.46
CA ARG A 19 5.54 3.66 -1.08
C ARG A 19 4.79 4.43 0.00
N ARG A 20 5.44 4.81 1.09
CA ARG A 20 4.83 5.67 2.11
C ARG A 20 4.68 7.10 1.59
N VAL A 21 3.52 7.71 1.81
CA VAL A 21 3.26 9.10 1.42
C VAL A 21 4.02 10.07 2.32
N ASP A 22 4.05 9.82 3.63
CA ASP A 22 4.76 10.67 4.59
C ASP A 22 6.29 10.63 4.41
N LYS A 23 6.81 9.54 3.85
CA LYS A 23 8.24 9.27 3.73
C LYS A 23 8.55 8.57 2.41
N PRO A 24 8.53 9.29 1.29
CA PRO A 24 8.81 8.72 -0.03
C PRO A 24 10.27 8.28 -0.21
N GLU A 25 11.17 8.75 0.66
CA GLU A 25 12.59 8.36 0.69
C GLU A 25 12.83 7.03 1.43
N GLU A 26 11.82 6.50 2.13
CA GLU A 26 11.90 5.18 2.77
C GLU A 26 11.82 4.06 1.71
N GLU A 27 12.34 2.88 2.05
CA GLU A 27 12.31 1.73 1.16
C GLU A 27 10.87 1.28 0.87
N LEU A 28 10.62 0.78 -0.35
CA LEU A 28 9.31 0.28 -0.75
C LEU A 28 8.92 -0.91 0.12
N LYS A 29 7.73 -0.85 0.72
CA LYS A 29 7.21 -1.92 1.54
C LYS A 29 6.57 -2.98 0.64
N LEU A 30 7.18 -4.15 0.57
CA LEU A 30 6.63 -5.28 -0.18
C LEU A 30 5.56 -6.00 0.65
N VAL A 31 4.33 -6.06 0.11
CA VAL A 31 3.15 -6.65 0.76
C VAL A 31 2.49 -7.63 -0.21
N ALA A 32 2.00 -8.76 0.28
CA ALA A 32 1.26 -9.71 -0.55
C ALA A 32 -0.11 -9.13 -0.94
N ARG A 33 -0.51 -9.28 -2.21
CA ARG A 33 -1.82 -8.84 -2.72
C ARG A 33 -2.99 -9.45 -1.94
N ALA A 34 -2.80 -10.65 -1.38
CA ALA A 34 -3.81 -11.36 -0.59
C ALA A 34 -4.17 -10.64 0.73
N LEU A 35 -3.30 -9.75 1.21
CA LEU A 35 -3.56 -8.91 2.39
C LEU A 35 -4.21 -7.56 2.03
N LEU A 36 -4.24 -7.24 0.73
CA LEU A 36 -4.76 -5.99 0.21
C LEU A 36 -6.15 -6.21 -0.40
N PRO A 37 -6.94 -5.15 -0.57
CA PRO A 37 -8.22 -5.25 -1.26
C PRO A 37 -8.02 -5.63 -2.73
N GLU A 38 -8.94 -6.41 -3.28
CA GLU A 38 -8.90 -6.89 -4.67
C GLU A 38 -8.99 -5.81 -5.77
N ASN A 39 -9.30 -4.56 -5.40
CA ASN A 39 -9.41 -3.42 -6.32
C ASN A 39 -8.17 -2.50 -6.33
N ILE A 40 -7.01 -2.97 -5.85
CA ILE A 40 -5.77 -2.19 -5.91
C ILE A 40 -5.31 -1.97 -7.35
N VAL A 41 -4.76 -0.79 -7.60
CA VAL A 41 -4.20 -0.41 -8.91
C VAL A 41 -2.84 0.23 -8.71
N GLU A 42 -1.95 0.09 -9.69
CA GLU A 42 -0.67 0.81 -9.70
C GLU A 42 -0.90 2.32 -9.74
N GLY A 43 -0.19 3.06 -8.89
CA GLY A 43 -0.43 4.47 -8.61
C GLY A 43 -1.62 4.76 -7.69
N GLY A 44 -2.37 3.72 -7.26
CA GLY A 44 -3.50 3.83 -6.35
C GLY A 44 -3.07 4.19 -4.92
N ARG A 45 -3.98 4.82 -4.16
CA ARG A 45 -3.73 5.19 -2.76
C ARG A 45 -4.40 4.19 -1.82
N LEU A 46 -3.66 3.85 -0.77
CA LEU A 46 -4.09 2.96 0.29
C LEU A 46 -3.96 3.65 1.64
N HIS A 47 -5.07 3.69 2.37
CA HIS A 47 -5.09 4.13 3.75
C HIS A 47 -4.95 2.93 4.68
N TYR A 48 -3.90 2.93 5.49
CA TYR A 48 -3.70 1.93 6.52
C TYR A 48 -4.16 2.46 7.87
N GLU A 49 -5.17 1.82 8.46
CA GLU A 49 -5.69 2.15 9.78
C GLU A 49 -6.06 0.86 10.53
N MET A 50 -5.71 0.76 11.81
CA MET A 50 -6.08 -0.37 12.69
C MET A 50 -5.82 -1.77 12.08
N LEU A 51 -4.64 -1.99 11.48
CA LEU A 51 -4.24 -3.24 10.82
C LEU A 51 -5.04 -3.58 9.55
N GLN A 52 -5.79 -2.63 9.00
CA GLN A 52 -6.58 -2.79 7.77
C GLN A 52 -6.13 -1.79 6.70
N TYR A 53 -6.04 -2.26 5.45
CA TYR A 53 -5.80 -1.41 4.29
C TYR A 53 -7.12 -1.12 3.58
N THR A 54 -7.34 0.15 3.25
CA THR A 54 -8.54 0.63 2.55
C THR A 54 -8.11 1.41 1.32
N ILE A 55 -8.77 1.21 0.19
CA ILE A 55 -8.52 2.03 -1.01
C ILE A 55 -9.20 3.40 -0.84
N VAL A 56 -8.49 4.46 -1.22
CA VAL A 56 -8.95 5.86 -1.16
C VAL A 56 -9.08 6.46 -2.54
#